data_AF-A0A328U358-F1
#
_entry.id   AF-A0A328U358-F1
#
_cell.length_a   1.000
_cell.length_b   1.000
_cell.length_c   1.000
_cell.angle_alpha   90.00
_cell.angle_beta   90.00
_cell.angle_gamma   90.00
#
_symmetry.space_group_name_H-M   'P 1'
#
loop_
_entity.id
_entity.type
_entity.pdbx_description
1 polymer ?
#
loop_
_entity_poly.entity_id
_entity_poly.type
_entity_poly.pdbx_seq_one_letter_code
_entity_poly.pdbx_strand_id
1 'polypeptide(L)'
;MNRMNTLYERFLEHKGDYLVVVGPTIDSGPVITSINSNGKEIVWINDMSRDAYSNGAIEVYKCEKLNKEEENARTVFSVSICEGYLEDDIKGYIAFPKK
;
A
#
# COMPACT_ATOMS: atom_id res chain seq x y z
N MET A 1 12.20 3.07 3.14
CA MET A 1 11.57 2.84 4.46
C MET A 1 11.09 4.14 5.11
N ASN A 2 11.94 5.16 5.29
CA ASN A 2 11.56 6.38 6.03
C ASN A 2 10.25 7.03 5.59
N ARG A 3 9.96 7.15 4.28
CA ARG A 3 8.70 7.76 3.81
C ARG A 3 7.43 6.95 4.11
N MET A 4 7.48 5.62 4.00
CA MET A 4 6.32 4.77 4.31
C MET A 4 6.04 4.75 5.82
N ASN A 5 7.11 4.71 6.64
CA ASN A 5 6.98 4.88 8.09
C ASN A 5 6.32 6.22 8.45
N THR A 6 6.77 7.32 7.84
CA THR A 6 6.16 8.64 8.09
C THR A 6 4.68 8.68 7.69
N LEU A 7 4.31 8.09 6.55
CA LEU A 7 2.90 8.00 6.15
C LEU A 7 2.09 7.23 7.19
N TYR A 8 2.61 6.09 7.66
CA TYR A 8 1.97 5.29 8.70
C TYR A 8 1.80 6.04 10.02
N GLU A 9 2.86 6.70 10.51
CA GLU A 9 2.82 7.51 11.73
C GLU A 9 1.80 8.66 11.62
N ARG A 10 1.79 9.36 10.48
CA ARG A 10 0.81 10.44 10.23
C ARG A 10 -0.62 9.93 10.23
N PHE A 11 -0.87 8.75 9.66
CA PHE A 11 -2.19 8.13 9.70
C PHE A 11 -2.65 7.86 11.13
N LEU A 12 -1.78 7.29 11.97
CA LEU A 12 -2.06 7.07 13.40
C LEU A 12 -2.32 8.38 14.16
N GLU A 13 -1.71 9.47 13.74
CA GLU A 13 -1.94 10.81 14.29
C GLU A 13 -3.15 11.54 13.68
N HIS A 14 -3.97 10.86 12.89
CA HIS A 14 -5.11 11.43 12.16
C HIS A 14 -4.75 12.58 11.22
N LYS A 15 -3.55 12.51 10.61
CA LYS A 15 -3.05 13.47 9.63
C LYS A 15 -3.00 12.83 8.25
N GLY A 16 -3.40 13.59 7.24
CA GLY A 16 -3.28 13.15 5.85
C GLY A 16 -1.82 13.12 5.35
N ASP A 17 -1.53 12.24 4.40
CA ASP A 17 -0.28 12.20 3.64
C ASP A 17 -0.54 11.55 2.28
N TYR A 18 0.40 11.72 1.36
CA TYR A 18 0.39 11.08 0.05
C TYR A 18 1.76 10.51 -0.27
N LEU A 19 1.78 9.28 -0.78
CA LEU A 19 2.99 8.60 -1.20
C LEU A 19 2.75 7.81 -2.48
N VAL A 20 3.71 7.88 -3.39
CA VAL A 20 3.82 6.97 -4.52
C VAL A 20 5.01 6.05 -4.28
N VAL A 21 4.79 4.76 -4.44
CA VAL A 21 5.81 3.73 -4.42
C VAL A 21 5.87 3.10 -5.81
N VAL A 22 7.07 3.09 -6.40
CA VAL A 22 7.32 2.43 -7.68
C VAL A 22 8.07 1.14 -7.37
N GLY A 23 7.38 0.01 -7.51
CA GLY A 23 7.95 -1.32 -7.32
C GLY A 23 8.56 -1.83 -8.62
N PRO A 24 9.84 -2.26 -8.63
CA PRO A 24 10.41 -2.92 -9.80
C PRO A 24 9.79 -4.31 -9.96
N THR A 25 9.56 -4.71 -11.21
CA THR A 25 9.27 -6.09 -11.61
C THR A 25 10.45 -6.64 -12.40
N ILE A 26 10.63 -7.95 -12.44
CA ILE A 26 11.85 -8.57 -13.00
C ILE A 26 11.90 -8.43 -14.52
N ASP A 27 10.76 -8.57 -15.21
CA ASP A 27 10.72 -8.70 -16.67
C ASP A 27 9.71 -7.76 -17.38
N SER A 28 9.05 -6.86 -16.64
CA SER A 28 7.99 -6.00 -17.16
C SER A 28 8.09 -4.55 -16.69
N GLY A 29 7.14 -3.71 -17.10
CA GLY A 29 7.00 -2.37 -16.53
C GLY A 29 6.59 -2.42 -15.05
N PRO A 30 6.76 -1.31 -14.32
CA PRO A 30 6.65 -1.29 -12.87
C PRO A 30 5.21 -1.44 -12.39
N VAL A 31 5.07 -1.91 -11.15
CA VAL A 31 3.83 -1.72 -10.37
C VAL A 31 3.93 -0.38 -9.65
N ILE A 32 2.93 0.48 -9.85
CA ILE A 32 2.87 1.79 -9.22
C ILE A 32 1.79 1.78 -8.17
N THR A 33 2.19 1.93 -6.92
CA THR A 33 1.26 2.02 -5.80
C THR A 33 1.12 3.46 -5.35
N SER A 34 -0.08 4.03 -5.47
CA SER A 34 -0.41 5.34 -4.91
C SER A 34 -1.20 5.17 -3.61
N ILE A 35 -0.76 5.83 -2.55
CA ILE A 35 -1.36 5.76 -1.22
C ILE A 35 -1.74 7.18 -0.84
N ASN A 36 -3.04 7.46 -0.76
CA ASN A 36 -3.57 8.74 -0.32
C ASN A 36 -4.33 8.53 0.97
N SER A 37 -3.95 9.23 2.04
CA SER A 37 -4.69 9.20 3.29
C SER A 37 -5.10 10.60 3.72
N ASN A 38 -6.29 10.69 4.31
CA ASN A 38 -6.77 11.89 4.99
C ASN A 38 -6.63 11.81 6.53
N GLY A 39 -6.02 10.75 7.08
CA GLY A 39 -5.90 10.49 8.51
C GLY A 39 -7.05 9.66 9.12
N LYS A 40 -8.06 9.31 8.34
CA LYS A 40 -9.15 8.41 8.74
C LYS A 40 -9.36 7.29 7.72
N GLU A 41 -9.31 7.63 6.44
CA GLU A 41 -9.43 6.72 5.31
C GLU A 41 -8.11 6.71 4.52
N ILE A 42 -7.82 5.58 3.90
CA ILE A 42 -6.74 5.39 2.93
C ILE A 42 -7.35 4.94 1.62
N VAL A 43 -6.98 5.63 0.54
CA VAL A 43 -7.18 5.17 -0.83
C VAL A 43 -5.85 4.59 -1.31
N TRP A 44 -5.83 3.27 -1.49
CA TRP A 44 -4.70 2.50 -1.97
C TRP A 44 -4.95 2.06 -3.40
N ILE A 45 -4.09 2.47 -4.33
CA ILE A 45 -4.23 2.19 -5.75
C ILE A 45 -3.03 1.40 -6.21
N ASN A 46 -3.24 0.17 -6.69
CA ASN A 46 -2.21 -0.60 -7.39
C ASN A 46 -2.46 -0.48 -8.89
N ASP A 47 -1.57 0.22 -9.59
CA ASP A 47 -1.56 0.31 -11.03
C ASP A 47 -0.56 -0.70 -11.60
N MET A 48 -1.08 -1.78 -12.17
CA MET A 48 -0.32 -2.80 -12.87
C MET A 48 -0.47 -2.68 -14.40
N SER A 49 -1.08 -1.60 -14.91
CA SER A 49 -1.33 -1.42 -16.35
C SER A 49 -0.05 -1.40 -17.21
N ARG A 50 1.10 -1.17 -16.58
CA ARG A 50 2.43 -1.14 -17.22
C ARG A 50 3.19 -2.45 -17.07
N ASP A 51 2.72 -3.35 -16.22
CA ASP A 51 3.28 -4.67 -16.04
C ASP A 51 2.67 -5.63 -17.07
N ALA A 52 3.44 -5.91 -18.14
CA ALA A 52 3.06 -6.80 -19.23
C ALA A 52 2.80 -8.26 -18.81
N TYR A 53 3.21 -8.68 -17.61
CA TYR A 53 2.98 -10.02 -17.08
C TYR A 53 1.87 -10.07 -16.02
N SER A 54 1.27 -8.93 -15.69
CA SER A 54 0.10 -8.84 -14.82
C SER A 54 -1.21 -8.95 -15.61
N ASN A 55 -2.35 -8.88 -14.91
CA ASN A 55 -3.67 -8.75 -15.53
C ASN A 55 -3.93 -7.33 -16.10
N GLY A 56 -2.98 -6.40 -16.01
CA GLY A 56 -3.10 -5.02 -16.46
C GLY A 56 -4.12 -4.19 -15.66
N ALA A 57 -4.59 -4.70 -14.51
CA ALA A 57 -5.63 -4.06 -13.75
C ALA A 57 -5.12 -2.83 -12.98
N ILE A 58 -6.04 -1.91 -12.74
CA ILE A 58 -5.90 -0.85 -11.75
C ILE A 58 -6.85 -1.19 -10.61
N GLU A 59 -6.29 -1.61 -9.48
CA GLU A 59 -7.06 -1.96 -8.30
C GLU A 59 -7.12 -0.77 -7.36
N VAL A 60 -8.30 -0.49 -6.82
CA VAL A 60 -8.54 0.61 -5.90
C VAL A 60 -9.18 0.07 -4.63
N TYR A 61 -8.53 0.28 -3.50
CA TYR A 61 -9.02 -0.10 -2.18
C TYR A 61 -9.21 1.17 -1.34
N LYS A 62 -10.43 1.40 -0.86
CA LYS A 62 -10.70 2.43 0.15
C LYS A 62 -10.88 1.75 1.49
N CYS A 63 -10.03 2.07 2.44
CA CYS A 63 -9.90 1.31 3.68
C CYS A 63 -9.73 2.21 4.90
N GLU A 64 -10.22 1.75 6.05
CA GLU A 64 -10.14 2.52 7.32
C GLU A 64 -8.92 2.14 8.17
N LYS A 65 -8.17 1.10 7.79
CA LYS A 65 -7.02 0.63 8.55
C LYS A 65 -5.78 0.47 7.67
N LEU A 66 -4.67 1.05 8.16
CA LEU A 66 -3.32 0.77 7.68
C LEU A 66 -2.64 -0.15 8.69
N ASN A 67 -2.15 -1.29 8.22
CA ASN A 67 -1.42 -2.28 9.01
C ASN A 67 0.08 -2.13 8.75
N LYS A 68 0.88 -2.35 9.80
CA LYS A 68 2.34 -2.46 9.72
C LYS A 68 2.74 -3.73 10.47
N GLU A 69 3.41 -4.63 9.77
CA GLU A 69 3.92 -5.88 10.34
C GLU A 69 5.44 -5.93 10.20
N GLU A 70 6.11 -6.25 11.31
CA GLU A 70 7.55 -6.41 11.33
C GLU A 70 7.92 -7.89 11.35
N GLU A 71 8.32 -8.41 10.20
CA GLU A 71 8.81 -9.78 10.06
C GLU A 71 10.34 -9.83 10.24
N ASN A 72 10.91 -11.03 10.32
CA ASN A 72 12.34 -11.22 10.59
C ASN A 72 13.25 -10.46 9.60
N ALA A 73 12.93 -10.46 8.30
CA ALA A 73 13.77 -9.86 7.26
C ALA A 73 13.17 -8.61 6.59
N ARG A 74 11.92 -8.26 6.89
CA ARG A 74 11.18 -7.21 6.17
C ARG A 74 10.14 -6.53 7.04
N THR A 75 9.78 -5.31 6.67
CA THR A 75 8.61 -4.61 7.18
C THR A 75 7.57 -4.58 6.08
N VAL A 76 6.37 -5.05 6.40
CA VAL A 76 5.23 -5.13 5.49
C VAL A 76 4.21 -4.06 5.87
N PHE A 77 3.66 -3.39 4.86
CA PHE A 77 2.52 -2.50 4.99
C PHE A 77 1.37 -3.03 4.17
N SER A 78 0.18 -3.00 4.77
CA SER A 78 -1.06 -3.39 4.12
C SER A 78 -2.27 -2.61 4.59
N VAL A 79 -3.42 -2.77 3.93
CA VAL A 79 -4.68 -2.13 4.32
C VAL A 79 -5.76 -3.17 4.58
N SER A 80 -6.70 -2.85 5.46
CA SER A 80 -7.85 -3.72 5.78
C SER A 80 -9.06 -2.88 6.20
N ILE A 81 -10.22 -3.53 6.43
CA ILE A 81 -11.50 -2.83 6.60
C ILE A 81 -11.80 -1.97 5.36
N CYS A 82 -11.83 -2.64 4.20
CA CYS A 82 -11.99 -2.00 2.91
C CYS A 82 -13.43 -2.07 2.42
N GLU A 83 -13.90 -1.01 1.75
CA GLU A 83 -15.24 -0.93 1.14
C GLU A 83 -15.47 -2.13 0.21
N GLY A 84 -16.53 -2.91 0.47
CA GLY A 84 -16.90 -4.07 -0.34
C GLY A 84 -16.17 -5.38 0.01
N TYR A 85 -15.36 -5.41 1.06
CA TYR A 85 -14.63 -6.59 1.52
C TYR A 85 -14.92 -6.90 3.00
N LEU A 86 -14.59 -8.11 3.45
CA LEU A 86 -14.67 -8.50 4.86
C LEU A 86 -13.63 -7.73 5.68
N GLU A 87 -13.89 -7.50 6.97
CA GLU A 87 -13.02 -6.70 7.83
C GLU A 87 -11.60 -7.27 7.98
N ASP A 88 -11.47 -8.60 7.93
CA ASP A 88 -10.23 -9.36 8.02
C ASP A 88 -9.53 -9.57 6.67
N ASP A 89 -10.12 -9.11 5.57
CA ASP A 89 -9.54 -9.22 4.24
C ASP A 89 -8.42 -8.19 4.05
N ILE A 90 -7.18 -8.69 4.03
CA ILE A 90 -5.98 -7.87 3.84
C ILE A 90 -5.78 -7.57 2.36
N LYS A 91 -5.73 -6.28 2.02
CA LYS A 91 -5.46 -5.76 0.68
C LYS A 91 -4.20 -4.90 0.65
N GLY A 92 -3.78 -4.54 -0.58
CA GLY A 92 -2.70 -3.59 -0.85
C GLY A 92 -1.39 -3.95 -0.15
N TYR A 93 -0.45 -4.62 -0.82
CA TYR A 93 0.73 -5.17 -0.15
C TYR A 93 2.03 -4.50 -0.62
N ILE A 94 2.81 -3.92 0.29
CA ILE A 94 4.20 -3.50 0.02
C ILE A 94 5.13 -4.01 1.13
N ALA A 95 6.25 -4.61 0.73
CA ALA A 95 7.31 -5.04 1.64
C ALA A 95 8.61 -4.26 1.40
N PHE A 96 9.26 -3.85 2.48
CA PHE A 96 10.60 -3.27 2.47
C PHE A 96 11.56 -4.18 3.25
N PRO A 97 12.75 -4.51 2.72
CA PRO A 97 13.74 -5.26 3.48
C PRO A 97 14.22 -4.45 4.69
N LYS A 98 14.42 -5.12 5.82
CA LYS A 98 15.13 -4.55 6.97
C LYS A 98 16.61 -4.43 6.59
N LYS A 99 17.12 -3.20 6.55
CA LYS A 99 18.55 -2.94 6.34
C LYS A 99 19.34 -3.30 7.59
#